data_AF-A0A7W0VBH5-F1
#
_entry.id   AF-A0A7W0VBH5-F1
#
_cell.length_a   1.000
_cell.length_b   1.000
_cell.length_c   1.000
_cell.angle_alpha   90.00
_cell.angle_beta   90.00
_cell.angle_gamma   90.00
#
_symmetry.space_group_name_H-M   'P 1'
#
loop_
_entity.id
_entity.type
_entity.pdbx_description
1 polymer ?
#
loop_
_entity_poly.entity_id
_entity_poly.type
_entity_poly.pdbx_seq_one_letter_code
_entity_poly.pdbx_strand_id
1 'polypeptide(L)' 'MSDLFDRASKFFQELQTDICAALADLDGGQGFTSDAWQRPGGGGGVARV' A
#
# COMPACT_ATOMS: atom_id res chain seq x y z
N MET A 1 18.93 6.11 -11.97
CA MET A 1 18.79 5.16 -10.84
C MET A 1 17.51 5.42 -10.04
N SER A 2 17.09 6.68 -9.83
CA SER A 2 15.82 7.05 -9.16
C SER A 2 14.55 6.54 -9.88
N ASP A 3 14.45 6.74 -11.18
CA ASP A 3 13.19 6.51 -11.94
C ASP A 3 12.61 5.09 -11.78
N LEU A 4 13.45 4.04 -11.86
CA LEU A 4 12.96 2.67 -11.70
C LEU A 4 12.47 2.40 -10.27
N PHE A 5 13.14 2.96 -9.26
CA PHE A 5 12.77 2.80 -7.87
C PHE A 5 11.44 3.48 -7.58
N ASP A 6 11.26 4.72 -8.05
CA ASP A 6 10.04 5.49 -7.87
C ASP A 6 8.85 4.82 -8.57
N ARG A 7 9.06 4.32 -9.79
CA ARG A 7 8.06 3.55 -10.52
C ARG A 7 7.69 2.25 -9.84
N ALA A 8 8.67 1.50 -9.32
CA ALA A 8 8.41 0.27 -8.57
C ALA A 8 7.63 0.56 -7.28
N SER A 9 8.03 1.60 -6.53
CA SER A 9 7.34 1.99 -5.29
C SER A 9 5.88 2.36 -5.56
N LYS A 10 5.61 3.16 -6.60
CA LYS A 10 4.26 3.51 -7.02
C LYS A 10 3.47 2.28 -7.45
N PHE A 11 4.05 1.42 -8.27
CA PHE A 11 3.40 0.18 -8.72
C PHE A 11 2.98 -0.71 -7.54
N PHE A 12 3.84 -0.90 -6.54
CA PHE A 12 3.51 -1.73 -5.38
C PHE A 12 2.45 -1.08 -4.48
N GLN A 13 2.42 0.24 -4.36
CA GLN A 13 1.36 0.95 -3.62
C GLN A 13 -0.01 0.84 -4.32
N GLU A 14 -0.03 0.94 -5.65
CA GLU A 14 -1.23 0.74 -6.47
C GLU A 14 -1.71 -0.71 -6.36
N LEU A 15 -0.81 -1.69 -6.50
CA LEU A 15 -1.12 -3.11 -6.34
C LEU A 15 -1.74 -3.42 -4.96
N GLN A 16 -1.17 -2.88 -3.87
CA GLN A 16 -1.74 -3.05 -2.53
C GLN A 16 -3.16 -2.46 -2.45
N THR A 17 -3.39 -1.31 -3.09
CA THR A 17 -4.70 -0.65 -3.13
C THR A 17 -5.72 -1.50 -3.87
N ASP A 18 -5.36 -2.02 -5.03
CA ASP A 18 -6.24 -2.85 -5.86
C ASP A 18 -6.62 -4.16 -5.15
N ILE A 19 -5.66 -4.81 -4.50
CA ILE A 19 -5.92 -6.03 -3.73
C ILE A 19 -6.87 -5.75 -2.56
N CYS A 20 -6.63 -4.70 -1.77
CA CYS A 20 -7.50 -4.34 -0.65
C CYS A 20 -8.91 -3.97 -1.12
N ALA A 21 -9.05 -3.25 -2.25
CA ALA A 21 -10.36 -2.93 -2.81
C ALA A 21 -11.12 -4.20 -3.24
N ALA A 22 -10.46 -5.09 -3.98
CA ALA A 22 -11.07 -6.35 -4.42
C ALA A 22 -11.50 -7.23 -3.23
N LEU A 23 -10.71 -7.28 -2.15
CA LEU A 23 -11.07 -8.01 -0.94
C LEU A 23 -12.24 -7.34 -0.20
N ALA A 24 -12.24 -6.01 -0.06
CA ALA A 24 -13.34 -5.28 0.56
C ALA A 24 -14.67 -5.51 -0.18
N ASP A 25 -14.65 -5.49 -1.51
CA ASP A 25 -15.83 -5.75 -2.34
C ASP A 25 -16.39 -7.16 -2.12
N LEU A 26 -15.52 -8.16 -1.92
CA LEU A 26 -15.92 -9.54 -1.61
C LEU A 26 -16.47 -9.69 -0.18
N ASP A 27 -16.01 -8.87 0.76
CA ASP A 27 -16.35 -8.94 2.20
C ASP A 27 -17.50 -7.99 2.61
N GLY A 28 -18.32 -7.56 1.64
CA GLY A 28 -19.50 -6.72 1.91
C GLY A 28 -19.23 -5.21 1.93
N GLY A 29 -18.11 -4.78 1.37
CA GLY A 29 -17.78 -3.38 1.11
C GLY A 29 -17.12 -2.63 2.28
N GLN A 30 -16.78 -3.31 3.38
CA GLN A 30 -15.98 -2.69 4.43
C GLN A 30 -14.51 -2.60 3.99
N GLY A 31 -13.99 -1.38 3.99
CA GLY A 31 -12.60 -1.11 3.61
C GLY A 31 -11.61 -1.43 4.73
N PHE A 32 -10.34 -1.48 4.35
CA PHE A 32 -9.22 -1.65 5.28
C PHE A 32 -8.85 -0.32 5.96
N THR A 33 -8.50 -0.38 7.25
CA THR A 33 -7.86 0.72 7.96
C THR A 33 -6.40 0.81 7.55
N SER A 34 -5.90 2.03 7.33
CA SER A 34 -4.52 2.26 6.89
C SER A 34 -3.66 2.88 7.99
N ASP A 35 -2.45 2.35 8.16
CA ASP A 35 -1.45 2.87 9.10
C ASP A 35 -0.12 3.13 8.37
N ALA A 36 0.27 4.39 8.31
CA ALA A 36 1.50 4.82 7.68
C ALA A 36 2.61 4.94 8.72
N TRP A 37 3.74 4.30 8.45
CA TRP A 37 4.86 4.25 9.39
C TRP A 37 6.18 4.60 8.71
N GLN A 38 7.12 5.06 9.54
CA GLN A 38 8.49 5.35 9.17
C GLN A 38 9.43 4.70 10.18
N ARG A 39 10.62 4.30 9.75
CA ARG A 39 11.66 3.76 10.64
C ARG A 39 12.77 4.78 10.88
N PRO A 40 13.39 4.83 12.08
CA PRO A 40 14.44 5.80 12.40
C PRO A 40 15.64 5.78 11.44
N GLY A 41 15.96 4.62 10.86
CA GLY A 41 17.03 4.46 9.86
C GLY A 41 16.65 4.82 8.42
N GLY A 42 15.50 5.46 8.21
CA GLY A 42 14.98 5.79 6.89
C GLY A 42 14.27 4.63 6.19
N GLY A 43 13.24 4.96 5.41
CA GLY A 43 12.25 4.01 4.87
C GLY A 43 10.98 3.97 5.70
N GLY A 44 10.03 3.14 5.29
CA GLY A 44 8.69 3.10 5.87
C GLY A 44 7.74 2.27 5.01
N GLY A 45 6.44 2.48 5.21
CA GLY A 45 5.39 1.85 4.41
C GLY A 45 3.99 2.22 4.88
N VAL A 46 3.00 1.58 4.27
CA VAL A 46 1.59 1.67 4.67
C VAL A 46 1.09 0.25 4.92
N ALA A 47 0.72 -0.04 6.16
CA ALA A 47 0.01 -1.26 6.52
C ALA A 47 -1.50 -1.04 6.32
N ARG A 48 -2.21 -2.08 5.90
CA ARG A 48 -3.67 -2.06 5.75
C ARG A 48 -4.24 -3.29 6.43
N VAL A 49 -5.21 -3.11 7.33
CA VAL A 49 -5.84 -4.16 8.15
C VAL A 49 -7.35 -4.07 8.18
#